data_AF-A0A356KHD2-F1
#
_entry.id   AF-A0A356KHD2-F1
#
_cell.length_a   1.000
_cell.length_b   1.000
_cell.length_c   1.000
_cell.angle_alpha   90.00
_cell.angle_beta   90.00
_cell.angle_gamma   90.00
#
_symmetry.space_group_name_H-M   'P 1'
#
loop_
_entity.id
_entity.type
_entity.pdbx_description
1 polymer ?
#
loop_
_entity_poly.entity_id
_entity_poly.type
_entity_poly.pdbx_seq_one_letter_code
_entity_poly.pdbx_strand_id
1 'polypeptide(L)' 'SPPVYLRDLLRFPTRQPEAAPAPVSAEEVVRTTFRGAAMSHGALHATAHRAIAAAFNHFGARSNSGEGGE' A
#
# COMPACT_ATOMS: atom_id res chain seq x y z
N SER A 1 5.17 4.09 -23.56
CA SER A 1 6.56 4.23 -23.08
C SER A 1 7.28 2.92 -23.15
N PRO A 2 8.61 2.92 -23.37
CA PRO A 2 9.42 1.72 -23.24
C PRO A 2 9.35 1.17 -21.79
N PRO A 3 9.58 -0.14 -21.59
CA PRO A 3 9.68 -0.75 -20.26
C PRO A 3 10.75 -0.07 -19.39
N VAL A 4 10.46 0.16 -18.10
CA VAL A 4 11.38 0.80 -17.14
C VAL A 4 11.79 -0.16 -16.01
N TYR A 5 10.90 -1.06 -15.60
CA TYR A 5 11.14 -2.05 -14.56
C TYR A 5 11.03 -3.49 -15.10
N LEU A 6 11.65 -4.44 -14.41
CA LEU A 6 11.60 -5.87 -14.80
C LEU A 6 10.17 -6.40 -14.97
N ARG A 7 9.24 -5.98 -14.11
CA ARG A 7 7.83 -6.40 -14.18
C ARG A 7 7.12 -5.97 -15.47
N ASP A 8 7.60 -4.92 -16.13
CA ASP A 8 7.00 -4.41 -17.37
C ASP A 8 7.22 -5.39 -18.55
N LEU A 9 8.25 -6.24 -18.43
CA LEU A 9 8.56 -7.32 -19.37
C LEU A 9 7.73 -8.58 -19.11
N LEU A 10 7.06 -8.68 -17.97
CA LEU A 10 6.25 -9.85 -17.61
C LEU A 10 4.85 -9.75 -18.24
N ARG A 11 4.27 -10.91 -18.54
CA ARG A 11 2.87 -11.05 -18.97
C ARG A 11 2.21 -12.13 -18.14
N PHE A 12 0.97 -11.87 -17.73
CA PHE A 12 0.16 -12.92 -17.12
C PHE A 12 -0.22 -13.92 -18.21
N PRO A 13 -0.07 -15.23 -17.96
CA PRO A 13 -0.53 -16.24 -18.90
C PRO A 13 -2.05 -16.17 -19.02
N THR A 14 -2.58 -16.29 -20.24
CA THR A 14 -4.01 -16.47 -20.46
C THR A 14 -4.42 -17.86 -19.99
N ARG A 15 -5.05 -17.93 -18.82
CA ARG A 15 -5.73 -19.13 -18.29
C ARG A 15 -7.23 -18.85 -18.25
N GLN A 16 -8.05 -19.87 -18.48
CA GLN A 16 -9.49 -19.76 -18.15
C GLN A 16 -9.62 -19.41 -16.66
N PRO A 17 -10.33 -18.33 -16.30
CA PRO A 17 -10.49 -17.96 -14.91
C PRO A 17 -11.24 -19.08 -14.17
N GLU A 18 -10.65 -19.56 -13.09
CA GLU A 18 -11.41 -20.29 -12.08
C GLU A 18 -12.49 -19.36 -11.50
N ALA A 19 -13.53 -19.95 -10.89
CA ALA A 19 -14.58 -19.17 -10.25
C ALA A 19 -13.95 -18.17 -9.27
N ALA A 20 -14.13 -16.88 -9.55
CA ALA A 20 -13.54 -15.82 -8.75
C ALA A 20 -14.16 -15.84 -7.34
N PRO A 21 -13.38 -15.59 -6.29
CA PRO A 21 -13.94 -15.36 -4.96
C PRO A 21 -14.87 -14.16 -4.98
N ALA A 22 -15.76 -14.08 -3.97
CA ALA A 22 -16.64 -12.93 -3.82
C ALA A 22 -15.83 -11.62 -3.81
N PRO A 23 -16.33 -10.55 -4.46
CA PRO A 23 -15.62 -9.29 -4.54
C PRO A 23 -15.45 -8.70 -3.14
N VAL A 24 -14.25 -8.19 -2.88
CA VAL A 24 -13.88 -7.50 -1.64
C VAL A 24 -13.97 -6.00 -1.84
N SER A 25 -14.45 -5.24 -0.85
CA SER A 25 -14.52 -3.78 -0.97
C SER A 25 -13.14 -3.14 -1.01
N ALA A 26 -13.02 -1.96 -1.63
CA ALA A 26 -11.75 -1.24 -1.69
C ALA A 26 -11.20 -0.93 -0.29
N GLU A 27 -12.07 -0.55 0.64
CA GLU A 27 -11.71 -0.29 2.05
C GLU A 27 -11.14 -1.54 2.72
N GLU A 28 -11.76 -2.70 2.50
CA GLU A 28 -11.29 -3.97 3.05
C GLU A 28 -9.94 -4.37 2.46
N VAL A 29 -9.70 -4.10 1.17
CA VAL A 29 -8.39 -4.30 0.55
C VAL A 29 -7.35 -3.38 1.19
N VAL A 30 -7.65 -2.09 1.40
CA VAL A 30 -6.75 -1.14 2.07
C VAL A 30 -6.41 -1.60 3.48
N ARG A 31 -7.42 -1.97 4.26
CA ARG A 31 -7.29 -2.46 5.64
C ARG A 31 -6.38 -3.68 5.73
N THR A 32 -6.60 -4.67 4.88
CA THR A 32 -5.96 -5.99 4.99
C THR A 32 -4.60 -6.05 4.31
N THR A 33 -4.44 -5.37 3.17
CA THR A 33 -3.29 -5.56 2.26
C THR A 33 -2.29 -4.40 2.32
N PHE A 34 -2.75 -3.16 2.47
CA PHE A 34 -1.87 -1.99 2.40
C PHE A 34 -1.32 -1.61 3.79
N ARG A 35 -0.09 -1.10 3.80
CA ARG A 35 0.58 -0.61 4.99
C ARG A 35 1.26 0.73 4.68
N GLY A 36 1.24 1.65 5.63
CA GLY A 36 2.05 2.86 5.54
C GLY A 36 3.52 2.49 5.61
N ALA A 37 4.31 2.90 4.62
CA ALA A 37 5.74 2.65 4.61
C ALA A 37 6.43 3.30 5.83
N ALA A 38 7.54 2.70 6.27
CA ALA A 38 8.36 3.24 7.34
C ALA A 38 9.05 4.52 6.85
N MET A 39 8.73 5.67 7.44
CA MET A 39 9.32 6.96 7.06
C MET A 39 9.64 7.74 8.33
N SER A 40 10.92 8.03 8.58
CA SER A 40 11.31 8.66 9.85
C SER A 40 10.83 10.11 9.95
N HIS A 41 10.62 10.56 11.19
CA HIS A 41 10.31 11.95 11.53
C HIS A 41 11.35 12.97 11.03
N GLY A 42 12.58 12.54 10.74
CA GLY A 42 13.63 13.39 10.15
C GLY A 42 13.62 13.42 8.62
N ALA A 43 12.98 12.44 7.97
CA ALA A 43 12.92 12.33 6.51
C ALA A 43 11.69 13.03 5.91
N LEU A 44 10.64 13.24 6.70
CA LEU A 44 9.42 13.93 6.31
C LEU A 44 9.11 15.07 7.28
N HIS A 45 8.41 16.09 6.79
CA HIS A 45 7.81 17.06 7.70
C HIS A 45 6.78 16.38 8.61
N ALA A 46 6.73 16.78 9.88
CA ALA A 46 5.85 16.16 10.89
C ALA A 46 4.35 16.18 10.51
N THR A 47 3.91 17.17 9.72
CA THR A 47 2.53 17.17 9.20
C THR A 47 2.29 16.11 8.14
N ALA A 48 3.28 15.83 7.29
CA ALA A 48 3.19 14.76 6.28
C ALA A 48 3.17 13.39 6.95
N HIS A 49 4.04 13.16 7.95
CA HIS A 49 4.04 11.93 8.73
C HIS A 49 2.66 11.67 9.38
N ARG A 50 2.12 12.67 10.08
CA ARG A 50 0.79 12.57 10.72
C ARG A 50 -0.36 12.42 9.72
N ALA A 51 -0.29 13.08 8.56
CA ALA A 51 -1.32 12.94 7.53
C ALA A 51 -1.39 11.50 7.00
N ILE A 52 -0.25 10.86 6.78
CA ILE A 52 -0.17 9.47 6.34
C ILE A 52 -0.71 8.55 7.44
N ALA A 53 -0.26 8.71 8.68
CA ALA A 53 -0.77 7.92 9.81
C ALA A 53 -2.30 8.05 9.97
N ALA A 54 -2.83 9.28 9.89
CA ALA A 54 -4.26 9.54 9.98
C ALA A 54 -5.06 8.85 8.85
N ALA A 55 -4.56 8.87 7.61
CA ALA A 55 -5.19 8.19 6.48
C ALA A 55 -5.25 6.67 6.68
N PHE A 56 -4.15 6.04 7.11
CA PHE A 56 -4.14 4.60 7.36
C PHE A 56 -5.06 4.21 8.53
N ASN A 57 -5.07 5.02 9.61
CA ASN A 57 -5.98 4.82 10.74
C ASN A 57 -7.46 4.95 10.33
N HIS A 58 -7.79 5.90 9.45
CA HIS A 58 -9.14 6.09 8.93
C HIS A 58 -9.66 4.82 8.23
N PHE A 59 -8.80 4.13 7.47
CA PHE A 59 -9.14 2.86 6.81
C PHE A 59 -8.95 1.63 7.71
N GLY A 60 -8.63 1.80 9.00
CA GLY A 60 -8.31 0.70 9.92
C GLY A 60 -7.05 -0.10 9.52
N ALA A 61 -6.23 0.46 8.62
CA ALA A 61 -4.97 -0.10 8.18
C ALA A 61 -3.84 0.32 9.12
N ARG A 62 -2.68 -0.33 9.03
CA ARG A 62 -1.51 -0.04 9.89
C ARG A 62 -0.51 0.86 9.18
N SER A 63 0.02 1.86 9.88
CA SER A 63 1.19 2.65 9.48
C SER A 63 2.43 2.27 10.29
N ASN A 64 3.63 2.66 9.81
CA ASN A 64 4.90 2.41 10.46
C ASN A 64 5.63 3.74 10.73
N SER A 65 6.05 3.97 11.97
CA SER A 65 6.72 5.17 12.47
C SER A 65 8.10 5.47 11.87
N GLY A 66 8.71 4.47 11.22
CA GLY A 66 10.12 4.53 10.87
C GLY A 66 11.06 4.35 12.08
N GLU A 67 12.36 4.51 11.83
CA GLU A 67 13.43 4.30 12.82
C GLU A 67 13.54 5.44 13.84
N GLY A 68 13.02 6.63 13.52
CA GLY A 68 13.21 7.84 14.33
C GLY A 68 12.39 7.93 15.61
N GLY A 69 11.58 6.91 15.91
CA GLY A 69 10.56 6.98 16.95
C GLY A 69 9.34 7.81 16.52
N GLU A 70 8.29 7.73 17.34
CA GLU A 70 7.12 8.64 17.33
C GLU A 70 7.25 9.63 18.48
#